data_AF-A0A1V2YKR5-F1
#
_entry.id   AF-A0A1V2YKR5-F1
#
_cell.length_a   1.000
_cell.length_b   1.000
_cell.length_c   1.000
_cell.angle_alpha   90.00
_cell.angle_beta   90.00
_cell.angle_gamma   90.00
#
_symmetry.space_group_name_H-M   'P 1'
#
loop_
_entity.id
_entity.type
_entity.pdbx_description
1 polymer ?
#
loop_
_entity_poly.entity_id
_entity_poly.type
_entity_poly.pdbx_seq_one_letter_code
_entity_poly.pdbx_strand_id
1 'polypeptide(L)'
;MKKYLSLIAIVLSFILLLPVYAHSLDADGVYEMDNITIHDNPIGVAMSRAYMEEKTGVIQQNNTLLLQLSFNNTQYMGNFTIKVNGEVVPHDIIFEDSENNLMTVEFVVNSLEDTISVAMYVIVMDLNVEYEVGLLPETLVLIETYTPEKSSSNTILLVIGICIAIMGILLKKFKTS
;
A
#
# COMPACT_ATOMS: atom_id res chain seq x y z
N MET A 1 17.32 9.27 -40.98
CA MET A 1 15.88 9.44 -40.64
C MET A 1 15.26 8.24 -39.92
N LYS A 2 15.60 6.97 -40.23
CA LYS A 2 14.99 5.78 -39.59
C LYS A 2 15.30 5.61 -38.08
N LYS A 3 16.43 6.10 -37.57
CA LYS A 3 16.80 5.99 -36.14
C LYS A 3 16.00 6.93 -35.22
N TYR A 4 15.60 8.11 -35.70
CA TYR A 4 14.74 9.03 -34.93
C TYR A 4 13.27 8.60 -34.91
N LEU A 5 12.81 7.92 -35.97
CA LEU A 5 11.45 7.39 -36.06
C LEU A 5 11.20 6.26 -35.03
N SER A 6 12.25 5.47 -34.72
CA SER A 6 12.19 4.42 -33.68
C SER A 6 12.25 4.98 -32.25
N LEU A 7 12.91 6.12 -32.03
CA LEU A 7 13.01 6.74 -30.71
C LEU A 7 11.70 7.44 -30.32
N ILE A 8 11.03 8.07 -31.30
CA ILE A 8 9.71 8.71 -31.10
C ILE A 8 8.63 7.66 -30.78
N ALA A 9 8.68 6.46 -31.38
CA ALA A 9 7.73 5.39 -31.09
C ALA A 9 7.85 4.85 -29.65
N ILE A 10 9.07 4.81 -29.08
CA ILE A 10 9.30 4.38 -27.70
C ILE A 10 8.82 5.46 -26.71
N VAL A 11 9.04 6.74 -27.00
CA VAL A 11 8.54 7.85 -26.17
C VAL A 11 7.02 7.99 -26.25
N LEU A 12 6.42 7.71 -27.43
CA LEU A 12 4.96 7.74 -27.62
C LEU A 12 4.26 6.54 -26.95
N SER A 13 4.95 5.39 -26.85
CA SER A 13 4.46 4.22 -26.09
C SER A 13 4.51 4.42 -24.58
N PHE A 14 5.31 5.36 -24.07
CA PHE A 14 5.41 5.67 -22.65
C PHE A 14 4.44 6.79 -22.21
N ILE A 15 3.83 7.51 -23.16
CA ILE A 15 2.90 8.62 -22.92
C ILE A 15 1.44 8.18 -22.69
N LEU A 16 1.12 6.89 -22.72
CA LEU A 16 -0.26 6.38 -22.64
C LEU A 16 -0.59 5.45 -21.45
N LEU A 17 0.26 5.41 -20.43
CA LEU A 17 -0.14 4.96 -19.09
C LEU A 17 -0.31 6.20 -18.22
N LEU A 18 -1.24 7.07 -18.60
CA LEU A 18 -1.75 8.01 -17.60
C LEU A 18 -2.48 7.15 -16.56
N PRO A 19 -2.09 7.19 -15.28
CA PRO A 19 -2.88 6.53 -14.26
C PRO A 19 -4.30 7.08 -14.38
N VAL A 20 -5.27 6.19 -14.64
CA VAL A 20 -6.67 6.58 -14.59
C VAL A 20 -6.94 6.82 -13.11
N TYR A 21 -6.95 8.11 -12.73
CA TYR A 21 -7.39 8.52 -11.42
C TYR A 21 -8.85 8.11 -11.30
N ALA A 22 -9.09 7.12 -10.44
CA ALA A 22 -10.43 6.70 -10.11
C ALA A 22 -11.00 7.77 -9.19
N HIS A 23 -12.04 8.47 -9.67
CA HIS A 23 -12.73 9.47 -8.85
C HIS A 23 -13.54 8.82 -7.71
N SER A 24 -13.80 7.51 -7.81
CA SER A 24 -14.61 6.73 -6.87
C SER A 24 -14.42 5.22 -7.05
N LEU A 25 -14.65 4.44 -5.98
CA LEU A 25 -14.64 2.97 -5.96
C LEU A 25 -15.92 2.38 -6.62
N ASP A 26 -16.18 2.73 -7.88
CA ASP A 26 -17.44 2.39 -8.55
C ASP A 26 -17.47 0.99 -9.18
N ALA A 27 -16.34 0.31 -9.24
CA ALA A 27 -16.21 -1.01 -9.84
C ALA A 27 -15.43 -1.95 -8.92
N ASP A 28 -15.72 -3.25 -9.04
CA ASP A 28 -14.85 -4.25 -8.43
C ASP A 28 -13.49 -4.22 -9.15
N GLY A 29 -12.43 -4.23 -8.35
CA GLY A 29 -11.08 -4.03 -8.87
C GLY A 29 -10.06 -3.84 -7.77
N VAL A 30 -8.82 -3.73 -8.22
CA VAL A 30 -7.68 -3.44 -7.38
C VAL A 30 -7.18 -2.05 -7.70
N TYR A 31 -7.03 -1.27 -6.64
CA TYR A 31 -6.64 0.11 -6.68
C TYR A 31 -5.43 0.32 -5.75
N GLU A 32 -4.76 1.45 -5.94
CA GLU A 32 -3.70 1.94 -5.07
C GLU A 32 -3.95 3.40 -4.76
N MET A 33 -3.61 3.85 -3.55
CA MET A 33 -3.61 5.26 -3.17
C MET A 33 -2.43 5.58 -2.26
N ASP A 34 -2.10 6.86 -2.17
CA ASP A 34 -1.13 7.37 -1.21
C ASP A 34 -1.72 7.38 0.20
N ASN A 35 -0.83 7.25 1.18
CA ASN A 35 -1.15 7.43 2.59
C ASN A 35 -0.17 8.38 3.28
N ILE A 36 -0.64 8.96 4.38
CA ILE A 36 0.14 9.81 5.28
C ILE A 36 0.06 9.28 6.71
N THR A 37 0.99 9.73 7.53
CA THR A 37 0.97 9.45 8.97
C THR A 37 0.48 10.67 9.72
N ILE A 38 -0.54 10.50 10.55
CA ILE A 38 -1.15 11.55 11.37
C ILE A 38 -0.83 11.27 12.84
N HIS A 39 -0.26 12.28 13.52
CA HIS A 39 0.05 12.24 14.94
C HIS A 39 0.17 13.68 15.47
N ASP A 40 -0.27 13.92 16.71
CA ASP A 40 -0.21 15.23 17.39
C ASP A 40 1.21 15.80 17.57
N ASN A 41 2.24 14.98 17.40
CA ASN A 41 3.64 15.34 17.59
C ASN A 41 4.38 15.19 16.26
N PRO A 42 5.00 16.25 15.71
CA PRO A 42 5.76 16.17 14.46
C PRO A 42 6.89 15.13 14.49
N ILE A 43 7.51 14.92 15.66
CA ILE A 43 8.52 13.86 15.83
C ILE A 43 7.86 12.49 15.76
N GLY A 44 6.67 12.33 16.35
CA GLY A 44 5.86 11.12 16.26
C GLY A 44 5.48 10.79 14.81
N VAL A 45 5.08 11.80 14.03
CA VAL A 45 4.83 11.66 12.58
C VAL A 45 6.07 11.11 11.87
N ALA A 46 7.23 11.75 12.03
CA ALA A 46 8.45 11.35 11.34
C ALA A 46 8.90 9.92 11.71
N MET A 47 8.79 9.56 13.00
CA MET A 47 9.20 8.25 13.50
C MET A 47 8.26 7.15 13.03
N SER A 48 6.94 7.36 13.09
CA SER A 48 5.95 6.38 12.65
C SER A 48 5.93 6.21 11.14
N ARG A 49 6.12 7.31 10.39
CA ARG A 49 6.24 7.30 8.92
C ARG A 49 7.38 6.40 8.44
N ALA A 50 8.44 6.27 9.23
CA ALA A 50 9.59 5.44 8.92
C ALA A 50 9.30 3.93 8.98
N TYR A 51 8.10 3.49 9.37
CA TYR A 51 7.67 2.09 9.36
C TYR A 51 6.67 1.77 8.25
N MET A 52 6.29 2.74 7.43
CA MET A 52 5.21 2.59 6.45
C MET A 52 5.70 2.87 5.03
N GLU A 53 5.24 2.05 4.09
CA GLU A 53 5.33 2.36 2.67
C GLU A 53 4.29 3.42 2.27
N GLU A 54 4.61 4.23 1.27
CA GLU A 54 3.81 5.40 0.85
C GLU A 54 2.46 4.99 0.22
N LYS A 55 2.39 3.77 -0.31
CA LYS A 55 1.23 3.24 -1.02
C LYS A 55 0.42 2.29 -0.16
N THR A 56 -0.90 2.45 -0.25
CA THR A 56 -1.90 1.55 0.31
C THR A 56 -2.63 0.86 -0.84
N GLY A 57 -2.67 -0.48 -0.80
CA GLY A 57 -3.49 -1.25 -1.72
C GLY A 57 -4.96 -1.25 -1.28
N VAL A 58 -5.87 -1.25 -2.25
CA VAL A 58 -7.31 -1.25 -2.01
C VAL A 58 -7.96 -2.29 -2.93
N ILE A 59 -8.70 -3.23 -2.35
CA ILE A 59 -9.44 -4.24 -3.12
C ILE A 59 -10.92 -4.04 -2.86
N GLN A 60 -11.65 -3.71 -3.93
CA GLN A 60 -13.10 -3.65 -3.93
C GLN A 60 -13.63 -4.92 -4.61
N GLN A 61 -14.38 -5.74 -3.88
CA GLN A 61 -14.98 -6.96 -4.43
C GLN A 61 -16.31 -7.26 -3.74
N ASN A 62 -17.39 -7.42 -4.51
CA ASN A 62 -18.70 -7.84 -3.99
C ASN A 62 -19.15 -7.00 -2.77
N ASN A 63 -19.02 -5.67 -2.84
CA ASN A 63 -19.33 -4.74 -1.74
C ASN A 63 -18.45 -4.89 -0.47
N THR A 64 -17.37 -5.67 -0.53
CA THR A 64 -16.36 -5.74 0.53
C THR A 64 -15.15 -4.92 0.13
N LEU A 65 -14.68 -4.09 1.05
CA LEU A 65 -13.50 -3.24 0.86
C LEU A 65 -12.38 -3.72 1.78
N LEU A 66 -11.28 -4.16 1.16
CA LEU A 66 -10.06 -4.60 1.85
C LEU A 66 -8.97 -3.56 1.63
N LEU A 67 -8.24 -3.23 2.70
CA LEU A 67 -7.04 -2.41 2.63
C LEU A 67 -5.81 -3.27 2.87
N GLN A 68 -4.76 -2.96 2.11
CA GLN A 68 -3.45 -3.57 2.23
C GLN A 68 -2.44 -2.50 2.66
N LEU A 69 -2.03 -2.55 3.93
CA LEU A 69 -0.98 -1.67 4.47
C LEU A 69 0.36 -2.39 4.44
N SER A 70 1.34 -1.75 3.82
CA SER A 70 2.71 -2.26 3.75
C SER A 70 3.60 -1.54 4.75
N PHE A 71 4.31 -2.32 5.55
CA PHE A 71 5.28 -1.89 6.53
C PHE A 71 6.70 -2.19 6.07
N ASN A 72 7.62 -1.35 6.52
CA ASN A 72 9.05 -1.55 6.42
C ASN A 72 9.70 -1.46 7.80
N ASN A 73 10.99 -1.78 7.86
CA ASN A 73 11.73 -1.85 9.12
C ASN A 73 11.09 -2.82 10.13
N THR A 74 10.50 -3.90 9.63
CA THR A 74 9.74 -4.88 10.43
C THR A 74 10.59 -5.62 11.45
N GLN A 75 11.92 -5.66 11.29
CA GLN A 75 12.85 -6.19 12.28
C GLN A 75 12.85 -5.43 13.60
N TYR A 76 12.34 -4.20 13.62
CA TYR A 76 12.18 -3.40 14.84
C TYR A 76 10.74 -3.36 15.35
N MET A 77 9.80 -3.98 14.61
CA MET A 77 8.40 -4.08 15.01
C MET A 77 8.21 -5.32 15.90
N GLY A 78 7.63 -5.11 17.07
CA GLY A 78 7.09 -6.19 17.90
C GLY A 78 5.61 -6.40 17.61
N ASN A 79 4.86 -6.75 18.65
CA ASN A 79 3.41 -6.93 18.52
C ASN A 79 2.75 -5.64 18.01
N PHE A 80 1.85 -5.78 17.05
CA PHE A 80 1.05 -4.69 16.53
C PHE A 80 -0.42 -5.08 16.41
N THR A 81 -1.26 -4.07 16.31
CA THR A 81 -2.70 -4.19 16.11
C THR A 81 -3.15 -3.13 15.12
N ILE A 82 -4.17 -3.47 14.33
CA ILE A 82 -4.87 -2.56 13.43
C ILE A 82 -6.18 -2.18 14.09
N LYS A 83 -6.49 -0.88 14.11
CA LYS A 83 -7.77 -0.35 14.56
C LYS A 83 -8.49 0.34 13.41
N VAL A 84 -9.79 0.09 13.29
CA VAL A 84 -10.69 0.77 12.36
C VAL A 84 -11.79 1.42 13.20
N ASN A 85 -11.98 2.72 13.06
CA ASN A 85 -12.91 3.52 13.87
C ASN A 85 -12.72 3.32 15.39
N GLY A 86 -11.46 3.14 15.81
CA GLY A 86 -11.07 2.95 17.20
C GLY A 86 -11.18 1.52 17.73
N GLU A 87 -11.76 0.59 16.97
CA GLU A 87 -11.92 -0.82 17.35
C GLU A 87 -10.83 -1.69 16.73
N VAL A 88 -10.28 -2.63 17.51
CA VAL A 88 -9.28 -3.59 17.01
C VAL A 88 -9.96 -4.55 16.04
N VAL A 89 -9.45 -4.62 14.81
CA VAL A 89 -9.95 -5.52 13.76
C VAL A 89 -8.99 -6.68 13.51
N PRO A 90 -9.49 -7.86 13.10
CA PRO A 90 -8.63 -8.91 12.59
C PRO A 90 -7.92 -8.45 11.30
N HIS A 91 -6.71 -8.95 11.09
CA HIS A 91 -5.93 -8.72 9.89
C HIS A 91 -5.18 -10.01 9.51
N ASP A 92 -4.90 -10.17 8.23
CA ASP A 92 -4.10 -11.26 7.69
C ASP A 92 -2.75 -10.71 7.20
N ILE A 93 -1.67 -11.45 7.44
CA ILE A 93 -0.36 -11.15 6.83
C ILE A 93 -0.33 -11.83 5.45
N ILE A 94 -0.43 -11.02 4.39
CA ILE A 94 -0.48 -11.51 3.00
C ILE A 94 0.88 -11.53 2.32
N PHE A 95 1.86 -10.83 2.89
CA PHE A 95 3.25 -10.81 2.42
C PHE A 95 4.20 -10.57 3.60
N GLU A 96 5.31 -11.29 3.62
CA GLU A 96 6.39 -11.10 4.59
C GLU A 96 7.74 -11.39 3.91
N ASP A 97 8.68 -10.48 4.07
CA ASP A 97 10.06 -10.62 3.62
C ASP A 97 11.01 -10.19 4.74
N SER A 98 11.51 -11.18 5.47
CA SER A 98 12.43 -10.94 6.59
C SER A 98 13.82 -10.50 6.14
N GLU A 99 14.22 -10.73 4.89
CA GLU A 99 15.54 -10.31 4.39
C GLU A 99 15.55 -8.79 4.14
N ASN A 100 14.47 -8.28 3.54
CA ASN A 100 14.31 -6.86 3.26
C ASN A 100 13.56 -6.10 4.37
N ASN A 101 13.06 -6.83 5.36
CA ASN A 101 12.30 -6.33 6.51
C ASN A 101 11.01 -5.60 6.09
N LEU A 102 10.21 -6.31 5.30
CA LEU A 102 8.94 -5.85 4.75
C LEU A 102 7.81 -6.77 5.18
N MET A 103 6.61 -6.22 5.32
CA MET A 103 5.40 -6.96 5.64
C MET A 103 4.21 -6.23 5.04
N THR A 104 3.23 -6.95 4.50
CA THR A 104 1.95 -6.36 4.10
C THR A 104 0.83 -7.09 4.84
N VAL A 105 -0.06 -6.30 5.45
CA VAL A 105 -1.24 -6.80 6.14
C VAL A 105 -2.49 -6.40 5.39
N GLU A 106 -3.49 -7.26 5.40
CA GLU A 106 -4.81 -7.05 4.81
C GLU A 106 -5.89 -7.06 5.89
N PHE A 107 -6.82 -6.13 5.83
CA PHE A 107 -7.95 -6.05 6.74
C PHE A 107 -9.16 -5.38 6.08
N VAL A 108 -10.35 -5.64 6.62
CA VAL A 108 -11.60 -5.10 6.10
C VAL A 108 -11.87 -3.71 6.67
N VAL A 109 -12.36 -2.82 5.82
CA VAL A 109 -12.93 -1.52 6.19
C VAL A 109 -14.33 -1.38 5.60
N ASN A 110 -15.15 -0.47 6.15
CA ASN A 110 -16.47 -0.17 5.61
C ASN A 110 -16.39 0.91 4.52
N SER A 111 -15.45 1.85 4.65
CA SER A 111 -15.27 2.93 3.70
C SER A 111 -13.83 3.47 3.72
N LEU A 112 -13.43 4.21 2.69
CA LEU A 112 -12.15 4.94 2.67
C LEU A 112 -12.14 6.15 3.62
N GLU A 113 -13.28 6.51 4.20
CA GLU A 113 -13.41 7.57 5.21
C GLU A 113 -13.22 7.04 6.64
N ASP A 114 -13.14 5.72 6.81
CA ASP A 114 -12.90 5.10 8.12
C ASP A 114 -11.56 5.55 8.70
N THR A 115 -11.54 5.83 10.00
CA THR A 115 -10.29 6.19 10.70
C THR A 115 -9.48 4.93 10.96
N ILE A 116 -8.23 4.91 10.48
CA ILE A 116 -7.34 3.75 10.61
C ILE A 116 -6.18 4.12 11.54
N SER A 117 -5.90 3.27 12.53
CA SER A 117 -4.74 3.46 13.41
C SER A 117 -3.95 2.18 13.55
N VAL A 118 -2.63 2.33 13.64
CA VAL A 118 -1.69 1.24 13.90
C VAL A 118 -1.10 1.48 15.28
N ALA A 119 -1.33 0.53 16.18
CA ALA A 119 -0.65 0.49 17.47
C ALA A 119 0.39 -0.62 17.44
N MET A 120 1.65 -0.29 17.73
CA MET A 120 2.76 -1.23 17.68
C MET A 120 3.75 -1.03 18.82
N TYR A 121 4.45 -2.08 19.19
CA TYR A 121 5.61 -2.02 20.05
C TYR A 121 6.90 -1.89 19.23
N VAL A 122 7.72 -0.88 19.50
CA VAL A 122 9.00 -0.65 18.82
C VAL A 122 10.14 -1.22 19.67
N ILE A 123 10.73 -2.32 19.20
CA ILE A 123 11.69 -3.15 19.97
C ILE A 123 12.91 -2.34 20.39
N VAL A 124 13.50 -1.58 19.47
CA VAL A 124 14.76 -0.84 19.71
C VAL A 124 14.58 0.36 20.64
N MET A 125 13.34 0.82 20.84
CA MET A 125 13.00 1.95 21.69
C MET A 125 12.30 1.54 22.99
N ASP A 126 11.95 0.25 23.14
CA ASP A 126 11.18 -0.26 24.29
C ASP A 126 9.92 0.59 24.57
N LEU A 127 9.17 0.88 23.50
CA LEU A 127 8.05 1.83 23.55
C LEU A 127 6.87 1.34 22.71
N ASN A 128 5.65 1.51 23.24
CA ASN A 128 4.43 1.38 22.47
C ASN A 128 4.09 2.72 21.80
N VAL A 129 3.82 2.68 20.51
CA VAL A 129 3.40 3.83 19.71
C VAL A 129 2.07 3.53 19.07
N GLU A 130 1.26 4.58 18.92
CA GLU A 130 0.01 4.52 18.17
C GLU A 130 -0.03 5.76 17.26
N TYR A 131 -0.38 5.56 16.00
CA TYR A 131 -0.51 6.63 15.02
C TYR A 131 -1.64 6.32 14.06
N GLU A 132 -2.21 7.38 13.49
CA GLU A 132 -3.25 7.28 12.49
C GLU A 132 -2.64 7.23 11.08
N VAL A 133 -3.29 6.47 10.21
CA VAL A 133 -2.98 6.36 8.79
C VAL A 133 -4.04 7.17 8.05
N GLY A 134 -3.64 8.33 7.54
CA GLY A 134 -4.50 9.15 6.69
C GLY A 134 -4.47 8.61 5.26
N LEU A 135 -5.60 8.15 4.76
CA LEU A 135 -5.76 7.76 3.36
C LEU A 135 -5.95 9.01 2.51
N LEU A 136 -5.44 9.01 1.28
CA LEU A 136 -5.63 10.10 0.32
C LEU A 136 -6.46 9.62 -0.90
N PRO A 137 -7.80 9.50 -0.79
CA PRO A 137 -8.65 9.00 -1.87
C PRO A 137 -8.53 9.77 -3.18
N GLU A 138 -8.12 11.04 -3.15
CA GLU A 138 -7.87 11.84 -4.35
C GLU A 138 -6.71 11.32 -5.21
N THR A 139 -5.84 10.48 -4.63
CA THR A 139 -4.70 9.84 -5.29
C THR A 139 -5.02 8.43 -5.79
N LEU A 140 -6.28 7.98 -5.66
CA LEU A 140 -6.70 6.63 -6.01
C LEU A 140 -6.51 6.36 -7.51
N VAL A 141 -5.79 5.28 -7.81
CA VAL A 141 -5.54 4.81 -9.17
C VAL A 141 -6.03 3.38 -9.30
N LEU A 142 -6.80 3.11 -10.36
CA LEU A 142 -7.19 1.74 -10.73
C LEU A 142 -5.99 1.03 -11.35
N ILE A 143 -5.56 -0.06 -10.74
CA ILE A 143 -4.46 -0.91 -11.22
C ILE A 143 -5.01 -2.01 -12.11
N GLU A 144 -6.09 -2.67 -11.69
CA GLU A 144 -6.69 -3.78 -12.42
C GLU A 144 -8.19 -3.91 -12.14
N THR A 145 -8.99 -4.20 -13.18
CA THR A 145 -10.42 -4.48 -13.01
C THR A 145 -10.67 -5.94 -12.64
N TYR A 146 -11.63 -6.19 -11.75
CA TYR A 146 -12.11 -7.54 -11.48
C TYR A 146 -13.15 -7.92 -12.54
N THR A 147 -12.87 -8.94 -13.35
CA THR A 147 -13.87 -9.56 -14.24
C THR A 147 -14.11 -11.00 -13.80
N PRO A 148 -15.36 -11.49 -13.82
CA PRO A 148 -15.71 -12.82 -13.31
C PRO A 148 -15.00 -13.98 -14.04
N GLU A 149 -14.45 -13.77 -15.24
CA GLU A 149 -13.63 -14.77 -15.93
C GLU A 149 -12.22 -14.96 -15.33
N LYS A 150 -11.72 -14.02 -14.51
CA LYS A 150 -10.35 -14.04 -13.95
C LYS A 150 -10.27 -14.60 -12.52
N SER A 151 -11.38 -15.10 -11.98
CA SER A 151 -11.51 -15.58 -10.59
C SER A 151 -10.76 -16.88 -10.28
N SER A 152 -10.12 -17.53 -11.24
CA SER A 152 -9.36 -18.77 -11.03
C SER A 152 -7.86 -18.54 -10.94
N SER A 153 -7.39 -17.77 -9.96
CA SER A 153 -5.97 -17.83 -9.59
C SER A 153 -5.75 -17.22 -8.21
N ASN A 154 -5.53 -18.07 -7.21
CA ASN A 154 -4.96 -17.68 -5.90
C ASN A 154 -3.59 -16.97 -6.01
N THR A 155 -3.06 -16.81 -7.23
CA THR A 155 -1.83 -16.11 -7.57
C THR A 155 -2.00 -14.59 -7.61
N ILE A 156 -3.20 -14.04 -7.87
CA ILE A 156 -3.36 -12.59 -8.16
C ILE A 156 -3.28 -11.72 -6.89
N LEU A 157 -3.83 -12.20 -5.76
CA LEU A 157 -3.76 -11.51 -4.47
C LEU A 157 -2.32 -11.40 -3.93
N LEU A 158 -1.49 -12.40 -4.25
CA LEU A 158 -0.09 -12.48 -3.81
C LEU A 158 0.81 -11.47 -4.53
N VAL A 159 0.45 -11.03 -5.74
CA VAL A 159 1.34 -10.26 -6.63
C VAL A 159 1.53 -8.82 -6.15
N ILE A 160 0.58 -8.20 -5.44
CA ILE A 160 0.66 -6.76 -5.12
C ILE A 160 1.48 -6.47 -3.88
N GLY A 161 1.31 -7.25 -2.79
CA GLY A 161 2.22 -7.19 -1.65
C GLY A 161 3.67 -7.43 -2.08
N ILE A 162 3.87 -8.36 -3.01
CA ILE A 162 5.16 -8.61 -3.66
C ILE A 162 5.60 -7.44 -4.56
N CYS A 163 4.72 -6.84 -5.37
CA CYS A 163 5.08 -5.77 -6.31
C CYS A 163 5.43 -4.45 -5.61
N ILE A 164 4.70 -4.06 -4.56
CA ILE A 164 5.01 -2.87 -3.76
C ILE A 164 6.35 -3.08 -3.04
N ALA A 165 6.55 -4.25 -2.43
CA ALA A 165 7.81 -4.61 -1.79
C ALA A 165 8.99 -4.64 -2.76
N ILE A 166 8.84 -5.27 -3.93
CA ILE A 166 9.87 -5.31 -4.99
C ILE A 166 10.16 -3.91 -5.54
N MET A 167 9.15 -3.06 -5.74
CA MET A 167 9.34 -1.68 -6.20
C MET A 167 10.11 -0.85 -5.15
N GLY A 168 9.79 -1.00 -3.86
CA GLY A 168 10.55 -0.39 -2.76
C GLY A 168 12.02 -0.82 -2.75
N ILE A 169 12.31 -2.12 -2.95
CA ILE A 169 13.67 -2.65 -3.10
C ILE A 169 14.38 -2.03 -4.31
N LEU A 170 13.71 -1.92 -5.46
CA LEU A 170 14.26 -1.31 -6.68
C LEU A 170 14.61 0.17 -6.49
N LEU A 171 13.73 0.95 -5.87
CA LEU A 171 13.96 2.38 -5.60
C LEU A 171 15.11 2.60 -4.62
N LYS A 172 15.24 1.77 -3.58
CA LYS A 172 16.34 1.86 -2.60
C LYS A 172 17.70 1.58 -3.25
N LYS A 173 17.80 0.61 -4.17
CA LYS A 173 19.02 0.32 -4.93
C LYS A 173 19.42 1.46 -5.89
N PHE A 174 18.45 2.15 -6.50
CA PHE A 174 18.71 3.28 -7.38
C PHE A 174 19.19 4.55 -6.65
N LYS A 175 18.76 4.77 -5.40
CA LYS A 175 19.17 5.94 -4.59
C LYS A 175 20.58 5.81 -4.00
N THR A 176 21.15 4.61 -4.01
CA THR A 176 22.49 4.31 -3.45
C THR A 176 23.59 4.15 -4.52
N SER A 177 23.31 4.44 -5.79
CA SER A 177 24.30 4.47 -6.88
C SER A 177 24.51 5.89 -7.40
#